data_AF-D4K6P2-F1
#
_entry.id   AF-D4K6P2-F1
#
_cell.length_a   1.000
_cell.length_b   1.000
_cell.length_c   1.000
_cell.angle_alpha   90.00
_cell.angle_beta   90.00
_cell.angle_gamma   90.00
#
_symmetry.space_group_name_H-M   'P 1'
#
loop_
_entity.id
_entity.type
_entity.pdbx_description
1 polymer ?
#
loop_
_entity_poly.entity_id
_entity_poly.type
_entity_poly.pdbx_seq_one_letter_code
_entity_poly.pdbx_strand_id
1 'polypeptide(L)'
;MRIQQPAETNSSILKLFGMDMFNTAAECIIDSLMKKDNVICNEKDLQLGTEYFFPEIGVRLWRERAFHPKLLKDPLYMEEMQAVLEDEYQYQYFQMITIIG
;
A
#
# COMPACT_ATOMS: atom_id res chain seq x y z
N MET A 1 7.12 37.16 -19.54
CA MET A 1 7.19 35.69 -19.74
C MET A 1 5.95 35.09 -19.12
N ARG A 2 5.14 34.34 -19.88
CA ARG A 2 4.02 33.58 -19.31
C ARG A 2 4.60 32.38 -18.58
N ILE A 3 4.43 32.34 -17.28
CA ILE A 3 4.72 31.14 -16.48
C ILE A 3 3.58 30.18 -16.83
N GLN A 4 3.89 29.16 -17.64
CA GLN A 4 2.96 28.06 -17.85
C GLN A 4 2.79 27.39 -16.47
N GLN A 5 1.58 27.44 -15.91
CA GLN A 5 1.24 26.62 -14.75
C GLN A 5 1.57 25.16 -15.11
N PRO A 6 2.22 24.38 -14.22
CA PRO A 6 2.40 22.96 -14.48
C PRO A 6 1.02 22.36 -14.70
N ALA A 7 0.89 21.59 -15.78
CA ALA A 7 -0.35 20.91 -16.12
C ALA A 7 -0.85 20.16 -14.89
N GLU A 8 -2.04 20.51 -14.41
CA GLU A 8 -2.76 19.71 -13.43
C GLU A 8 -2.91 18.32 -14.06
N THR A 9 -2.04 17.41 -13.64
CA THR A 9 -2.13 16.02 -14.05
C THR A 9 -3.37 15.54 -13.33
N ASN A 10 -4.49 15.39 -14.05
CA ASN A 10 -5.70 14.74 -13.57
C ASN A 10 -5.37 13.27 -13.27
N SER A 11 -4.59 13.02 -12.23
CA SER A 11 -4.36 11.72 -11.64
C SER A 11 -5.72 11.32 -11.09
N SER A 12 -6.40 10.44 -11.82
CA SER A 12 -7.68 9.91 -11.37
C SER A 12 -7.39 9.07 -10.13
N ILE A 13 -7.63 9.67 -8.96
CA ILE A 13 -7.42 9.02 -7.67
C ILE A 13 -8.47 7.92 -7.57
N LEU A 14 -8.03 6.66 -7.56
CA LEU A 14 -8.91 5.55 -7.21
C LEU A 14 -9.27 5.70 -5.74
N LYS A 15 -10.54 6.05 -5.47
CA LYS A 15 -11.07 6.12 -4.11
C LYS A 15 -11.96 4.93 -3.82
N LEU A 16 -11.62 4.16 -2.78
CA LEU A 16 -12.46 3.10 -2.25
C LEU A 16 -12.94 3.52 -0.86
N PHE A 17 -14.26 3.61 -0.68
CA PHE A 17 -14.86 4.14 0.56
C PHE A 17 -14.32 5.52 0.98
N GLY A 18 -13.94 6.34 0.01
CA GLY A 18 -13.37 7.69 0.23
C GLY A 18 -11.86 7.73 0.50
N MET A 19 -11.18 6.58 0.60
CA MET A 19 -9.73 6.50 0.79
C MET A 19 -8.98 6.50 -0.55
N ASP A 20 -7.90 7.24 -0.63
CA ASP A 20 -6.98 7.20 -1.77
C ASP A 20 -6.15 5.90 -1.71
N MET A 21 -6.38 4.99 -2.66
CA MET A 21 -5.82 3.65 -2.60
C MET A 21 -4.34 3.56 -2.97
N PHE A 22 -3.77 4.59 -3.60
CA PHE A 22 -2.37 4.61 -4.03
C PHE A 22 -1.49 5.51 -3.15
N ASN A 23 -2.07 6.50 -2.48
CA ASN A 23 -1.34 7.43 -1.60
C ASN A 23 -1.58 7.18 -0.11
N THR A 24 -2.39 6.19 0.25
CA THR A 24 -2.59 5.77 1.65
C THR A 24 -1.72 4.54 1.94
N ALA A 25 -1.00 4.55 3.06
CA ALA A 25 -0.18 3.42 3.47
C ALA A 25 -1.00 2.12 3.58
N ALA A 26 -0.38 0.99 3.24
CA ALA A 26 -1.00 -0.33 3.22
C ALA A 26 -1.66 -0.68 4.55
N GLU A 27 -1.00 -0.39 5.69
CA GLU A 27 -1.56 -0.62 7.03
C GLU A 27 -2.91 0.08 7.22
N CYS A 28 -3.02 1.34 6.81
CA CYS A 28 -4.22 2.15 6.97
C CYS A 28 -5.37 1.65 6.09
N ILE A 29 -5.05 1.20 4.87
CA ILE A 29 -6.02 0.60 3.95
C ILE A 29 -6.53 -0.73 4.52
N ILE A 30 -5.63 -1.62 4.94
CA ILE A 30 -5.97 -2.94 5.50
C ILE A 30 -6.85 -2.76 6.73
N ASP A 31 -6.45 -1.92 7.70
CA ASP A 31 -7.21 -1.65 8.92
C ASP A 31 -8.61 -1.11 8.65
N SER A 32 -8.77 -0.35 7.56
CA SER A 32 -10.04 0.24 7.18
C SER A 32 -10.95 -0.76 6.47
N LEU A 33 -10.41 -1.64 5.63
CA LEU A 33 -11.16 -2.68 4.93
C LEU A 33 -11.53 -3.84 5.86
N MET A 34 -10.68 -4.19 6.84
CA MET A 34 -10.97 -5.20 7.85
C MET A 34 -12.19 -4.89 8.72
N LYS A 35 -12.61 -3.61 8.79
CA LYS A 35 -13.87 -3.20 9.46
C LYS A 35 -15.12 -3.55 8.64
N LYS A 36 -14.95 -3.95 7.38
CA LYS A 36 -16.03 -4.23 6.43
C LYS A 36 -16.07 -5.69 6.00
N ASP A 37 -14.90 -6.32 5.90
CA ASP A 37 -14.75 -7.67 5.38
C ASP A 37 -13.55 -8.36 6.05
N ASN A 38 -13.60 -9.69 6.11
CA ASN A 38 -12.47 -10.49 6.54
C ASN A 38 -11.39 -10.48 5.46
N VAL A 39 -10.13 -10.46 5.90
CA VAL A 39 -8.98 -10.46 4.99
C VAL A 39 -8.39 -11.87 4.87
N ILE A 40 -8.09 -12.27 3.64
CA ILE A 40 -7.21 -13.40 3.32
C ILE A 40 -5.87 -12.81 2.91
N CYS A 41 -4.82 -13.12 3.66
CA CYS A 41 -3.46 -12.61 3.45
C CYS A 41 -2.51 -13.77 3.19
N ASN A 42 -1.52 -13.55 2.33
CA ASN A 42 -0.48 -14.56 2.08
C ASN A 42 0.52 -14.71 3.23
N GLU A 43 0.58 -13.74 4.13
CA GLU A 43 1.45 -13.74 5.30
C GLU A 43 0.71 -13.81 6.63
N LYS A 44 1.36 -14.41 7.63
CA LYS A 44 0.83 -14.48 9.01
C LYS A 44 0.78 -13.10 9.66
N ASP A 45 1.80 -12.30 9.40
CA ASP A 45 1.87 -10.92 9.86
C ASP A 45 1.25 -10.01 8.79
N LEU A 46 0.03 -9.55 9.05
CA LEU A 46 -0.74 -8.74 8.10
C LEU A 46 -0.04 -7.44 7.69
N GLN A 47 0.90 -6.91 8.47
CA GLN A 47 1.63 -5.70 8.08
C GLN A 47 2.77 -5.99 7.09
N LEU A 48 3.17 -7.26 6.99
CA LEU A 48 4.27 -7.74 6.14
C LEU A 48 3.79 -8.57 4.93
N GLY A 49 2.48 -8.62 4.69
CA GLY A 49 1.91 -9.26 3.50
C GLY A 49 2.16 -8.47 2.22
N THR A 50 2.17 -9.20 1.10
CA THR A 50 2.28 -8.64 -0.25
C THR A 50 0.99 -8.78 -1.05
N GLU A 51 0.09 -9.68 -0.63
CA GLU A 51 -1.19 -9.88 -1.26
C GLU A 51 -2.31 -10.02 -0.22
N TYR A 52 -3.40 -9.28 -0.45
CA TYR A 52 -4.57 -9.27 0.41
C TYR A 52 -5.82 -9.42 -0.44
N PHE A 53 -6.75 -10.24 0.00
CA PHE A 53 -8.03 -10.44 -0.65
C PHE A 53 -9.17 -10.28 0.35
N PHE A 54 -10.13 -9.42 -0.01
CA PHE A 54 -11.36 -9.17 0.72
C PHE A 54 -12.53 -9.69 -0.15
N PRO A 55 -13.01 -10.91 0.12
CA PRO A 55 -13.93 -11.63 -0.75
C PRO A 55 -15.33 -11.02 -0.84
N GLU A 56 -15.89 -10.54 0.27
CA GLU A 56 -17.26 -10.00 0.32
C GLU A 56 -17.35 -8.66 -0.43
N ILE A 57 -16.31 -7.83 -0.36
CA ILE A 57 -16.25 -6.56 -1.11
C ILE A 57 -15.60 -6.70 -2.49
N GLY A 58 -15.10 -7.89 -2.84
CA GLY A 58 -14.51 -8.16 -4.15
C GLY A 58 -13.23 -7.37 -4.43
N VAL A 59 -12.34 -7.19 -3.44
CA VAL A 59 -11.12 -6.38 -3.58
C VAL A 59 -9.87 -7.22 -3.36
N ARG A 60 -8.94 -7.18 -4.31
CA ARG A 60 -7.59 -7.72 -4.17
C ARG A 60 -6.56 -6.59 -4.21
N LEU A 61 -5.64 -6.59 -3.27
CA LEU A 61 -4.57 -5.61 -3.14
C LEU A 61 -3.23 -6.32 -3.27
N TRP A 62 -2.31 -5.73 -4.03
CA TRP A 62 -0.99 -6.30 -4.23
C TRP A 62 0.12 -5.23 -4.23
N ARG A 63 1.26 -5.61 -3.66
CA ARG A 63 2.53 -4.91 -3.72
C ARG A 63 3.64 -5.94 -3.87
N GLU A 64 4.70 -5.60 -4.59
CA GLU A 64 5.81 -6.48 -4.92
C GLU A 64 6.59 -6.90 -3.67
N ARG A 65 6.80 -5.95 -2.75
CA ARG A 65 7.46 -6.19 -1.46
C ARG A 65 6.62 -5.59 -0.34
N ALA A 66 6.89 -6.04 0.87
CA ALA A 66 6.26 -5.51 2.06
C ALA A 66 7.23 -4.61 2.82
N PHE A 67 6.83 -3.34 2.99
CA PHE A 67 7.50 -2.45 3.92
C PHE A 67 6.51 -1.98 4.99
N HIS A 68 6.96 -2.04 6.24
CA HIS A 68 6.24 -1.49 7.38
C HIS A 68 7.26 -0.83 8.32
N PRO A 69 7.00 0.37 8.89
CA PRO A 69 7.95 1.09 9.74
C PRO A 69 8.48 0.30 10.95
N LYS A 70 7.80 -0.76 11.36
CA LYS A 70 8.29 -1.66 12.42
C LYS A 70 9.59 -2.37 12.07
N LEU A 71 9.86 -2.61 10.79
CA LEU A 71 11.12 -3.23 10.33
C LEU A 71 12.32 -2.35 10.69
N LEU A 72 12.13 -1.03 10.74
CA LEU A 72 13.18 -0.08 11.13
C LEU A 72 13.61 -0.20 12.59
N LYS A 73 12.86 -0.95 13.41
CA LYS A 73 13.22 -1.24 14.80
C LYS A 73 14.18 -2.42 14.91
N ASP A 74 14.37 -3.19 13.84
CA ASP A 74 15.32 -4.29 13.78
C ASP A 74 16.68 -3.77 13.27
N PRO A 75 17.74 -3.77 14.11
CA PRO A 75 19.06 -3.32 13.70
C PRO A 75 19.64 -4.11 12.53
N LEU A 76 19.34 -5.42 12.44
CA LEU A 76 19.85 -6.26 11.36
C LEU A 76 19.21 -5.86 10.03
N TYR A 77 17.89 -5.65 10.02
CA TYR A 77 17.19 -5.15 8.84
C TYR A 77 17.75 -3.80 8.38
N MET A 78 18.01 -2.90 9.33
CA MET A 78 18.57 -1.58 9.02
C MET A 78 19.97 -1.66 8.42
N GLU A 79 20.82 -2.56 8.91
CA GLU A 79 22.16 -2.81 8.35
C GLU A 79 22.06 -3.39 6.93
N GLU A 80 21.21 -4.40 6.73
CA GLU A 80 21.03 -5.08 5.44
C GLU A 80 20.43 -4.16 4.37
N MET A 81 19.46 -3.32 4.73
CA MET A 81 18.70 -2.50 3.78
C MET A 81 19.23 -1.08 3.64
N GLN A 82 20.29 -0.69 4.38
CA GLN A 82 20.79 0.69 4.44
C GLN A 82 20.99 1.31 3.05
N ALA A 83 21.51 0.54 2.09
CA ALA A 83 21.82 1.02 0.74
C ALA A 83 20.59 1.25 -0.16
N VAL A 84 19.44 0.66 0.20
CA VAL A 84 18.20 0.68 -0.62
C VAL A 84 16.99 1.15 0.19
N LEU A 85 17.18 1.64 1.41
CA LEU A 85 16.09 1.91 2.33
C LEU A 85 15.10 2.95 1.80
N GLU A 86 15.59 3.98 1.10
CA GLU A 86 14.75 5.00 0.45
C GLU A 86 13.82 4.37 -0.60
N ASP A 87 14.35 3.43 -1.39
CA ASP A 87 13.56 2.68 -2.37
C ASP A 87 12.54 1.76 -1.68
N GLU A 88 12.86 1.18 -0.53
CA GLU A 88 11.92 0.32 0.20
C GLU A 88 10.66 1.05 0.67
N TYR A 89 10.73 2.37 0.94
CA TYR A 89 9.56 3.15 1.36
C TYR A 89 8.42 3.16 0.33
N GLN A 90 8.72 2.95 -0.97
CA GLN A 90 7.68 2.85 -1.99
C GLN A 90 6.70 1.69 -1.72
N TYR A 91 7.20 0.63 -1.08
CA TYR A 91 6.43 -0.57 -0.75
C TYR A 91 5.56 -0.40 0.51
N GLN A 92 5.52 0.81 1.08
CA GLN A 92 4.50 1.19 2.05
C GLN A 92 3.12 1.30 1.39
N TYR A 93 3.05 1.44 0.06
CA TYR A 93 1.80 1.61 -0.70
C TYR A 93 1.49 0.38 -1.54
N PHE A 94 0.22 0.20 -1.89
CA PHE A 94 -0.17 -0.82 -2.86
C PHE A 94 0.14 -0.35 -4.28
N GLN A 95 0.72 -1.25 -5.08
CA GLN A 95 1.02 -0.99 -6.48
C GLN A 95 -0.15 -1.38 -7.39
N MET A 96 -0.97 -2.33 -6.96
CA MET A 96 -2.10 -2.82 -7.73
C MET A 96 -3.33 -3.04 -6.86
N ILE A 97 -4.48 -2.59 -7.37
CA ILE A 97 -5.80 -2.84 -6.80
C ILE A 97 -6.65 -3.46 -7.91
N THR A 98 -7.22 -4.63 -7.64
CA THR A 98 -8.13 -5.33 -8.54
C THR A 98 -9.51 -5.41 -7.90
N ILE A 99 -10.54 -5.02 -8.65
CA ILE A 99 -11.94 -5.20 -8.28
C ILE A 99 -12.44 -6.44 -9.02
N ILE A 100 -12.88 -7.44 -8.26
CA ILE A 100 -13.43 -8.70 -8.75
C ILE A 100 -14.95 -8.60 -8.55
N GLY A 101 -15.70 -8.59 -9.65
CA GLY A 101 -17.16 -8.52 -9.66
C GLY A 101 -17.84 -9.88 -9.66
#